data_AF-A0AAP9DXJ3-F1
#
_entry.id   AF-A0AAP9DXJ3-F1
#
_cell.length_a   1.000
_cell.length_b   1.000
_cell.length_c   1.000
_cell.angle_alpha   90.00
_cell.angle_beta   90.00
_cell.angle_gamma   90.00
#
_symmetry.space_group_name_H-M   'P 1'
#
loop_
_entity.id
_entity.type
_entity.pdbx_description
1 polymer ?
#
loop_
_entity_poly.entity_id
_entity_poly.type
_entity_poly.pdbx_seq_one_letter_code
_entity_poly.pdbx_strand_id
1 'polypeptide(L)'
;MRESFTNCESDAMACSRLFYPHIKEAVDLWDPIGLLSLGAPSDEYDSLSLHITLLYAKRPEPDGMAAQLERYMEEQFGLGPAVMPRDRGEAWTRSIRTFCRHLLEDERLFERYEHWRLHHGRCHTTEVC
;
A
#
# COMPACT_ATOMS: atom_id res chain seq x y z
N MET A 1 33.91 -23.03 9.84
CA MET A 1 33.50 -22.56 8.48
C MET A 1 32.61 -23.63 7.90
N ARG A 2 31.35 -23.41 7.53
CA ARG A 2 30.57 -22.21 7.21
C ARG A 2 29.14 -22.49 7.71
N GLU A 3 28.57 -21.58 8.49
CA GLU A 3 27.14 -21.59 8.77
C GLU A 3 26.42 -21.17 7.49
N SER A 4 25.67 -22.09 6.89
CA SER A 4 24.75 -21.77 5.79
C SER A 4 23.42 -21.34 6.41
N PHE A 5 23.31 -20.07 6.79
CA PHE A 5 22.02 -19.42 6.93
C PHE A 5 21.46 -19.21 5.53
N THR A 6 20.80 -20.24 4.99
CA THR A 6 19.90 -20.08 3.85
C THR A 6 18.82 -19.09 4.28
N ASN A 7 18.91 -17.85 3.78
CA ASN A 7 17.93 -16.79 3.98
C ASN A 7 16.53 -17.28 3.57
N CYS A 8 15.76 -17.75 4.55
CA CYS A 8 14.33 -17.96 4.41
C CYS A 8 13.67 -16.59 4.60
N GLU A 9 13.85 -15.70 3.63
CA GLU A 9 13.09 -14.46 3.57
C GLU A 9 11.64 -14.84 3.23
N SER A 10 10.69 -14.47 4.10
CA SER A 10 9.27 -14.72 3.81
C SER A 10 8.83 -13.88 2.60
N ASP A 11 7.87 -14.38 1.82
CA ASP A 11 7.35 -13.67 0.65
C ASP A 11 6.82 -12.28 1.00
N ALA A 12 6.29 -12.11 2.22
CA ALA A 12 5.86 -10.83 2.75
C ALA A 12 7.03 -9.84 2.94
N MET A 13 8.19 -10.30 3.42
CA MET A 13 9.39 -9.46 3.55
C MET A 13 9.99 -9.12 2.19
N ALA A 14 10.05 -10.09 1.26
CA ALA A 14 10.52 -9.85 -0.11
C ALA A 14 9.63 -8.83 -0.84
N CYS A 15 8.31 -8.99 -0.71
CA CYS A 15 7.30 -8.07 -1.23
C CYS A 15 7.48 -6.66 -0.61
N SER A 16 7.58 -6.57 0.71
CA SER A 16 7.79 -5.30 1.41
C SER A 16 9.04 -4.59 0.89
N ARG A 17 10.20 -5.26 0.85
CA ARG A 17 11.46 -4.64 0.37
C ARG A 17 11.40 -4.14 -1.06
N LEU A 18 10.63 -4.81 -1.92
CA LEU A 18 10.57 -4.46 -3.34
C LEU A 18 9.66 -3.26 -3.62
N PHE A 19 8.47 -3.23 -2.99
CA PHE A 19 7.45 -2.23 -3.30
C PHE A 19 7.39 -1.08 -2.31
N TYR A 20 7.75 -1.33 -1.04
CA TYR A 20 7.60 -0.34 0.03
C TYR A 20 8.26 1.00 -0.28
N PRO A 21 9.51 1.09 -0.78
CA PRO A 21 10.12 2.41 -1.04
C PRO A 21 9.34 3.24 -2.05
N HIS A 22 8.79 2.61 -3.09
CA HIS A 22 8.03 3.27 -4.14
C HIS A 22 6.61 3.64 -3.68
N ILE A 23 5.99 2.74 -2.93
CA ILE A 23 4.67 2.98 -2.35
C ILE A 23 4.75 4.09 -1.29
N LYS A 24 5.79 4.08 -0.46
CA LYS A 24 6.06 5.13 0.51
C LYS A 24 6.21 6.49 -0.17
N GLU A 25 7.03 6.58 -1.21
CA GLU A 25 7.17 7.81 -2.00
C GLU A 25 5.81 8.29 -2.55
N ALA A 26 5.00 7.38 -3.10
CA ALA A 26 3.68 7.72 -3.61
C ALA A 26 2.71 8.20 -2.52
N VAL A 27 2.75 7.59 -1.33
CA VAL A 27 1.91 7.98 -0.18
C VAL A 27 2.35 9.33 0.40
N ASP A 28 3.67 9.55 0.54
CA ASP A 28 4.22 10.80 1.04
C ASP A 28 3.88 11.97 0.09
N LEU A 29 3.87 11.73 -1.23
CA LEU A 29 3.41 12.71 -2.22
C LEU A 29 1.90 12.93 -2.21
N TRP A 30 1.13 11.88 -1.93
CA TRP A 30 -0.33 11.97 -1.83
C TRP A 30 -0.76 12.75 -0.60
N ASP A 31 -0.04 12.60 0.53
CA ASP A 31 -0.26 13.25 1.81
C ASP A 31 -1.75 13.33 2.18
N PRO A 32 -2.43 12.18 2.33
CA PRO A 32 -3.90 12.08 2.30
C PRO A 32 -4.61 12.98 3.32
N ILE A 33 -3.95 13.29 4.43
CA ILE A 33 -4.50 14.07 5.54
C ILE A 33 -3.65 15.31 5.86
N GLY A 34 -2.64 15.61 5.03
CA GLY A 34 -1.85 16.82 5.12
C GLY A 34 -0.76 16.83 6.19
N LEU A 35 -0.46 15.71 6.86
CA LEU A 35 0.51 15.68 7.96
C LEU A 35 1.90 16.16 7.53
N LEU A 36 2.38 15.74 6.37
CA LEU A 36 3.71 16.12 5.89
C LEU A 36 3.75 17.60 5.53
N SER A 37 2.70 18.12 4.88
CA SER A 37 2.57 19.56 4.61
C SER A 37 2.57 20.43 5.88
N LEU A 38 2.16 19.86 7.01
CA LEU A 38 2.17 20.50 8.33
C LEU A 38 3.51 20.33 9.08
N GLY A 39 4.51 19.71 8.46
CA GLY A 39 5.84 19.51 9.03
C GLY A 39 5.95 18.30 9.96
N ALA A 40 5.03 17.34 9.86
CA ALA A 40 5.15 16.08 10.57
C ALA A 40 6.35 15.26 10.06
N PRO A 41 6.90 14.35 10.90
CA PRO A 41 7.96 13.43 10.49
C PRO A 41 7.60 12.59 9.26
N SER A 42 8.63 12.17 8.51
CA SER A 42 8.43 11.38 7.29
C SER A 42 7.88 9.97 7.55
N ASP A 43 7.95 9.46 8.78
CA ASP A 43 7.52 8.11 9.15
C ASP A 43 6.02 8.00 9.53
N GLU A 44 5.30 9.13 9.55
CA GLU A 44 3.87 9.16 9.90
C GLU A 44 2.99 8.26 9.02
N TYR A 45 3.38 8.07 7.76
CA TYR A 45 2.68 7.20 6.82
C TYR A 45 3.33 5.82 6.63
N ASP A 46 4.27 5.41 7.48
CA ASP A 46 4.97 4.13 7.29
C ASP A 46 4.02 2.93 7.46
N SER A 47 3.10 3.00 8.42
CA SER A 47 2.07 1.97 8.64
C SER A 47 1.10 1.86 7.45
N LEU A 48 0.68 3.02 6.93
CA LEU A 48 -0.17 3.14 5.75
C LEU A 48 0.53 2.60 4.50
N SER A 49 1.79 2.98 4.29
CA SER A 49 2.61 2.53 3.17
C SER A 49 2.83 1.02 3.19
N LEU A 50 3.04 0.44 4.38
CA LEU A 50 3.15 -1.01 4.55
C LEU A 50 1.81 -1.70 4.24
N HIS A 51 0.69 -1.17 4.71
CA HIS A 51 -0.63 -1.72 4.42
C HIS A 51 -0.93 -1.72 2.90
N ILE A 52 -0.68 -0.59 2.23
CA ILE A 52 -0.84 -0.46 0.77
C ILE A 52 0.08 -1.43 0.03
N THR A 53 1.32 -1.65 0.52
CA THR A 53 2.24 -2.63 -0.05
C THR A 53 1.67 -4.05 -0.03
N LEU A 54 1.11 -4.46 1.10
CA LEU A 54 0.48 -5.78 1.24
C LEU A 54 -0.80 -5.92 0.40
N LEU A 55 -1.57 -4.84 0.25
CA LEU A 55 -2.73 -4.81 -0.65
C LEU A 55 -2.31 -4.91 -2.12
N TYR A 56 -1.32 -4.12 -2.53
CA TYR A 56 -0.83 -4.06 -3.90
C TYR A 56 -0.33 -5.43 -4.40
N ALA A 57 0.35 -6.19 -3.53
CA ALA A 57 0.83 -7.53 -3.83
C ALA A 57 -0.29 -8.52 -4.23
N LYS A 58 -1.50 -8.31 -3.71
CA LYS A 58 -2.69 -9.12 -4.02
C LYS A 58 -3.34 -8.73 -5.35
N ARG A 59 -2.88 -7.64 -5.98
CA ARG A 59 -3.42 -7.06 -7.22
C ARG A 59 -4.96 -6.99 -7.25
N PRO A 60 -5.60 -6.38 -6.24
CA PRO A 60 -7.04 -6.15 -6.29
C PRO A 60 -7.41 -5.22 -7.45
N GLU A 61 -8.66 -5.34 -7.92
CA GLU A 61 -9.29 -4.34 -8.77
C GLU A 61 -9.24 -2.95 -8.10
N PRO A 62 -9.16 -1.84 -8.85
CA PRO A 62 -9.02 -0.49 -8.30
C PRO A 62 -10.07 -0.12 -7.24
N ASP A 63 -11.34 -0.43 -7.49
CA ASP A 63 -12.42 -0.17 -6.53
C ASP A 63 -12.31 -1.03 -5.27
N GLY A 64 -11.84 -2.27 -5.42
CA GLY A 64 -11.59 -3.18 -4.29
C GLY A 64 -10.40 -2.73 -3.43
N MET A 65 -9.39 -2.11 -4.04
CA MET A 65 -8.28 -1.49 -3.32
C MET A 65 -8.75 -0.24 -2.56
N ALA A 66 -9.49 0.64 -3.23
CA ALA A 66 -10.00 1.87 -2.65
C ALA A 66 -10.89 1.60 -1.42
N ALA A 67 -11.81 0.64 -1.51
CA ALA A 67 -12.69 0.28 -0.39
C ALA A 67 -11.91 -0.28 0.82
N GLN A 68 -10.85 -1.06 0.59
CA GLN A 68 -9.99 -1.56 1.67
C GLN A 68 -9.18 -0.43 2.31
N LEU A 69 -8.63 0.47 1.49
CA LEU A 69 -7.87 1.62 1.95
C LEU A 69 -8.76 2.61 2.73
N GLU A 70 -9.98 2.88 2.27
CA GLU A 70 -10.96 3.70 3.02
C GLU A 70 -11.20 3.14 4.43
N ARG A 71 -11.47 1.84 4.55
CA ARG A 71 -11.65 1.19 5.86
C ARG A 71 -10.41 1.30 6.74
N TYR A 72 -9.22 1.08 6.18
CA TYR A 72 -7.97 1.22 6.92
C TYR A 72 -7.79 2.64 7.45
N MET A 73 -8.11 3.66 6.64
CA MET A 73 -8.03 5.06 7.06
C MET A 73 -9.02 5.38 8.19
N GLU A 74 -10.24 4.82 8.13
CA GLU A 74 -11.23 4.95 9.20
C GLU A 74 -10.76 4.28 10.50
N GLU A 75 -10.22 3.07 10.40
CA GLU A 75 -9.79 2.29 11.56
C GLU A 75 -8.53 2.84 12.24
N GLN A 76 -7.54 3.28 11.46
CA GLN A 76 -6.25 3.71 11.99
C GLN A 76 -6.16 5.21 12.27
N PHE A 77 -6.84 6.04 11.48
CA PHE A 77 -6.77 7.49 11.59
C PHE A 77 -8.09 8.12 12.07
N GLY A 78 -9.17 7.33 12.19
CA GLY A 78 -10.49 7.85 12.52
C GLY A 78 -11.07 8.75 11.43
N LEU A 79 -10.61 8.60 10.17
CA LEU A 79 -10.94 9.47 9.05
C LEU A 79 -11.60 8.69 7.92
N GLY A 80 -12.81 9.11 7.56
CA GLY A 80 -13.52 8.58 6.40
C GLY A 80 -14.82 9.33 6.11
N PRO A 81 -15.52 8.97 5.03
CA PRO A 81 -16.71 9.68 4.58
C PRO A 81 -17.83 9.71 5.63
N ALA A 82 -17.87 8.73 6.54
CA ALA A 82 -18.89 8.67 7.60
C ALA A 82 -18.78 9.80 8.64
N VAL A 83 -17.58 10.34 8.88
CA VAL A 83 -17.32 11.39 9.88
C VAL A 83 -17.08 12.77 9.26
N MET A 84 -17.07 12.86 7.93
CA MET A 84 -16.83 14.09 7.20
C MET A 84 -18.14 14.74 6.71
N PRO A 85 -18.19 16.08 6.58
CA PRO A 85 -19.22 16.74 5.79
C PRO A 85 -19.31 16.14 4.38
N ARG A 86 -20.52 16.06 3.81
CA ARG A 86 -20.77 15.34 2.56
C ARG A 86 -19.84 15.74 1.40
N ASP A 87 -19.64 17.03 1.20
CA ASP A 87 -18.75 17.60 0.18
C ASP A 87 -17.30 17.15 0.37
N ARG A 88 -16.83 17.13 1.62
CA ARG A 88 -15.51 16.62 1.99
C ARG A 88 -15.41 15.10 1.85
N GLY A 89 -16.46 14.37 2.20
CA GLY A 89 -16.54 12.91 2.00
C GLY A 89 -16.47 12.51 0.53
N GLU A 90 -17.15 13.24 -0.36
CA GLU A 90 -17.07 13.01 -1.81
C GLU A 90 -15.67 13.31 -2.37
N ALA A 91 -15.02 14.38 -1.88
CA ALA A 91 -13.64 14.71 -2.25
C ALA A 91 -12.64 13.65 -1.74
N TRP A 92 -12.83 13.17 -0.51
CA TRP A 92 -12.05 12.12 0.12
C TRP A 92 -12.08 10.81 -0.69
N THR A 93 -13.28 10.29 -0.96
CA THR A 93 -13.44 9.05 -1.75
C THR A 93 -12.84 9.20 -3.15
N ARG A 94 -12.98 10.37 -3.78
CA ARG A 94 -12.35 10.65 -5.08
C ARG A 94 -10.82 10.64 -4.98
N SER A 95 -10.27 11.22 -3.93
CA SER A 95 -8.82 11.24 -3.67
C SER A 95 -8.25 9.83 -3.56
N ILE A 96 -8.87 8.99 -2.72
CA ILE A 96 -8.46 7.58 -2.53
C ILE A 96 -8.53 6.79 -3.84
N ARG A 97 -9.65 6.88 -4.56
CA ARG A 97 -9.81 6.17 -5.85
C ARG A 97 -8.78 6.61 -6.89
N THR A 98 -8.48 7.91 -6.93
CA THR A 98 -7.47 8.46 -7.85
C THR A 98 -6.09 7.92 -7.51
N PHE A 99 -5.73 7.91 -6.23
CA PHE A 99 -4.48 7.33 -5.76
C PHE A 99 -4.37 5.84 -6.11
N CYS A 100 -5.38 5.03 -5.76
CA CYS A 100 -5.37 3.59 -6.06
C CYS A 100 -5.26 3.31 -7.55
N ARG A 101 -5.97 4.07 -8.39
CA ARG A 101 -5.87 3.94 -9.85
C ARG A 101 -4.46 4.23 -10.34
N HIS A 102 -3.89 5.40 -9.98
CA HIS A 102 -2.54 5.75 -10.41
C HIS A 102 -1.49 4.73 -9.94
N LEU A 103 -1.63 4.23 -8.72
CA LEU A 103 -0.72 3.22 -8.18
C LEU A 103 -0.79 1.89 -8.96
N LEU A 104 -1.99 1.46 -9.36
CA LEU A 104 -2.19 0.21 -10.11
C LEU A 104 -1.81 0.32 -11.60
N GLU A 105 -1.90 1.54 -12.15
CA GLU A 105 -1.51 1.90 -13.52
C GLU A 105 -0.03 2.28 -13.66
N ASP A 106 0.72 2.40 -12.56
CA ASP A 106 2.15 2.70 -12.60
C ASP A 106 2.94 1.55 -13.25
N GLU A 107 3.42 1.81 -14.47
CA GLU A 107 4.15 0.83 -15.28
C GLU A 107 5.42 0.32 -14.60
N ARG A 108 6.14 1.18 -13.85
CA ARG A 108 7.38 0.81 -13.18
C ARG A 108 7.11 -0.13 -12.00
N LEU A 109 6.04 0.13 -11.26
CA LEU A 109 5.57 -0.77 -10.20
C LEU A 109 5.04 -2.09 -10.77
N PHE A 110 4.39 -2.05 -11.93
CA PHE A 110 3.89 -3.24 -12.61
C PHE A 110 5.02 -4.14 -13.13
N GLU A 111 6.04 -3.57 -13.77
CA GLU A 111 7.23 -4.32 -14.24
C GLU A 111 7.94 -5.03 -13.08
N ARG A 112 8.11 -4.34 -11.94
CA ARG A 112 8.66 -4.93 -10.71
C ARG A 112 7.80 -6.05 -10.18
N TYR A 113 6.48 -5.88 -10.22
CA TYR A 113 5.53 -6.90 -9.81
C TYR A 113 5.63 -8.15 -10.69
N GLU A 114 5.67 -7.99 -12.01
CA GLU A 114 5.81 -9.11 -12.94
C GLU A 114 7.14 -9.85 -12.73
N HIS A 115 8.25 -9.12 -12.55
CA HIS A 115 9.54 -9.72 -12.21
C HIS A 115 9.45 -10.51 -10.89
N TRP A 116 8.90 -9.91 -9.83
CA TRP A 116 8.71 -10.58 -8.55
C TRP A 116 7.84 -11.84 -8.67
N ARG A 117 6.70 -11.74 -9.37
CA ARG A 117 5.77 -12.85 -9.61
C ARG A 117 6.45 -14.00 -10.37
N LEU A 118 7.30 -13.71 -11.35
CA LEU A 118 8.04 -14.73 -12.11
C LEU A 118 9.10 -15.45 -11.27
N HIS A 119 9.73 -14.75 -10.32
CA HIS A 119 10.82 -15.29 -9.51
C HIS A 119 10.40 -15.85 -8.14
N HIS A 120 9.24 -15.43 -7.62
CA HIS A 120 8.72 -15.81 -6.29
C HIS A 120 7.29 -16.40 -6.32
N GLY A 121 6.54 -16.27 -7.43
CA GLY A 121 5.11 -16.62 -7.51
C GLY A 121 4.75 -18.10 -7.64
N ARG A 122 5.60 -19.04 -7.18
CA ARG A 122 5.29 -20.49 -7.15
C ARG A 122 5.02 -21.08 -5.77
N CYS A 123 4.91 -20.27 -4.73
CA CYS A 123 4.45 -20.74 -3.43
C CYS A 123 3.04 -20.22 -3.18
N HIS A 124 2.06 -21.11 -3.33
CA HIS A 124 0.72 -20.88 -2.82
C HIS A 124 0.82 -20.49 -1.35
N THR A 125 0.48 -19.25 -1.01
CA THR A 125 0.08 -18.90 0.34
C THR A 125 -1.28 -19.54 0.59
N THR A 126 -1.28 -20.83 0.87
CA THR A 126 -2.35 -21.44 1.67
C THR A 126 -2.29 -20.79 3.04
N GLU A 127 -3.40 -20.13 3.38
CA GLU A 127 -3.83 -19.82 4.75
C GLU A 127 -3.11 -18.68 5.48
N VAL A 128 -3.83 -17.57 5.63
CA VAL A 128 -3.86 -16.84 6.90
C VAL A 128 -5.34 -16.62 7.22
N CYS A 129 -5.86 -17.44 8.14
CA CYS A 129 -7.12 -17.21 8.84
C CYS A 129 -7.03 -15.98 9.74
#